data_AF-A0A842QE98-F1
#
_entry.id   AF-A0A842QE98-F1
#
_cell.length_a   1.000
_cell.length_b   1.000
_cell.length_c   1.000
_cell.angle_alpha   90.00
_cell.angle_beta   90.00
_cell.angle_gamma   90.00
#
_symmetry.space_group_name_H-M   'P 1'
#
loop_
_entity.id
_entity.type
_entity.pdbx_description
1 polymer ?
#
loop_
_entity_poly.entity_id
_entity_poly.type
_entity_poly.pdbx_seq_one_letter_code
_entity_poly.pdbx_strand_id
1 'polypeptide(L)'
;MSHSEGKDDEDLFLKPEEVLSQYSVEWVALRKSYTEAKKELDQVKEKLNELDEKLENGQITEEEHMEQYRAYWKKSTQMVEIKREVESRLFEIQRKIRKANRKLKKLEEEKRRQKRIEKERSNAMIEWMSLKQGFDLVGDKRSEISARMDELELKRRNGEISDEDYRKQHVENLKELAKLRTLEVDIQNRLGELLEIIRK
;
A
#
# COMPACT_ATOMS: atom_id res chain seq x y z
N MET A 1 -9.47 -32.04 8.94
CA MET A 1 -8.22 -31.79 8.20
C MET A 1 -8.55 -30.88 7.03
N SER A 2 -8.06 -29.65 7.05
CA SER A 2 -8.38 -28.59 6.08
C SER A 2 -7.47 -28.73 4.85
N HIS A 3 -8.05 -28.92 3.67
CA HIS A 3 -7.35 -28.85 2.39
C HIS A 3 -6.68 -27.47 2.23
N SER A 4 -5.36 -27.45 2.35
CA SER A 4 -4.50 -26.37 1.86
C SER A 4 -3.75 -26.94 0.65
N GLU A 5 -4.46 -27.16 -0.45
CA GLU A 5 -3.85 -27.52 -1.73
C GLU A 5 -3.41 -26.25 -2.47
N GLY A 6 -2.15 -26.24 -2.90
CA GLY A 6 -1.67 -25.41 -4.00
C GLY A 6 -1.32 -23.97 -3.64
N LYS A 7 -0.36 -23.76 -2.72
CA LYS A 7 0.49 -22.57 -2.86
C LYS A 7 1.49 -22.87 -3.97
N ASP A 8 1.32 -22.17 -5.10
CA ASP A 8 2.36 -22.01 -6.12
C ASP A 8 3.60 -21.38 -5.45
N ASP A 9 4.43 -22.21 -4.82
CA ASP A 9 5.60 -21.79 -4.04
C ASP A 9 6.76 -21.29 -4.93
N GLU A 10 6.63 -21.37 -6.26
CA GLU A 10 7.60 -20.78 -7.20
C GLU A 10 7.51 -19.24 -7.28
N ASP A 11 6.42 -18.64 -6.79
CA ASP A 11 6.12 -17.20 -6.87
C ASP A 11 6.58 -16.43 -5.60
N LEU A 12 7.30 -17.10 -4.69
CA LEU A 12 7.70 -16.58 -3.37
C LEU A 12 9.02 -15.79 -3.35
N PHE A 13 9.87 -15.92 -4.38
CA PHE A 13 11.23 -15.36 -4.34
C PHE A 13 11.46 -14.09 -5.16
N LEU A 14 10.55 -13.72 -6.08
CA LEU A 14 10.70 -12.54 -6.93
C LEU A 14 9.83 -11.37 -6.44
N LYS A 15 10.42 -10.17 -6.38
CA LYS A 15 9.62 -8.97 -6.06
C LYS A 15 8.62 -8.73 -7.19
N PRO A 16 7.37 -8.30 -6.88
CA PRO A 16 6.38 -8.04 -7.91
C PRO A 16 6.83 -7.07 -9.02
N GLU A 17 7.75 -6.15 -8.71
CA GLU A 17 8.37 -5.23 -9.69
C GLU A 17 9.26 -5.95 -10.71
N GLU A 18 10.05 -6.95 -10.25
CA GLU A 18 10.93 -7.77 -11.09
C GLU A 18 10.12 -8.72 -11.97
N VAL A 19 9.03 -9.27 -11.40
CA VAL A 19 8.04 -10.06 -12.14
C VAL A 19 7.47 -9.23 -13.30
N LEU A 20 7.05 -7.99 -13.05
CA LEU A 20 6.50 -7.13 -14.09
C LEU A 20 7.52 -6.76 -15.17
N SER A 21 8.77 -6.46 -14.79
CA SER A 21 9.80 -6.11 -15.77
C SER A 21 10.15 -7.30 -16.67
N GLN A 22 10.42 -8.47 -16.11
CA GLN A 22 10.75 -9.68 -16.87
C GLN A 22 9.60 -10.09 -17.79
N TYR A 23 8.39 -10.20 -17.24
CA TYR A 23 7.23 -10.62 -18.03
C TYR A 23 6.80 -9.58 -19.06
N SER A 24 7.06 -8.29 -18.86
CA SER A 24 6.78 -7.27 -19.88
C SER A 24 7.64 -7.44 -21.13
N VAL A 25 8.93 -7.78 -20.96
CA VAL A 25 9.87 -8.00 -22.07
C VAL A 25 9.51 -9.29 -22.81
N GLU A 26 9.29 -10.39 -22.08
CA GLU A 26 8.85 -11.66 -22.66
C GLU A 26 7.52 -11.50 -23.43
N TRP A 27 6.57 -10.77 -22.87
CA TRP A 27 5.28 -10.52 -23.51
C TRP A 27 5.41 -9.75 -24.82
N VAL A 28 6.25 -8.71 -24.87
CA VAL A 28 6.49 -7.94 -26.10
C VAL A 28 7.17 -8.82 -27.15
N ALA A 29 8.15 -9.65 -26.76
CA ALA A 29 8.82 -10.56 -27.68
C ALA A 29 7.85 -11.61 -28.25
N LEU A 30 7.06 -12.27 -27.40
CA LEU A 30 6.05 -13.25 -27.82
C LEU A 30 4.94 -12.63 -28.68
N ARG A 31 4.57 -11.38 -28.43
CA ARG A 31 3.60 -10.69 -29.27
C ARG A 31 4.16 -10.42 -30.66
N LYS A 32 5.45 -10.12 -30.79
CA LYS A 32 6.12 -9.99 -32.09
C LYS A 32 6.17 -11.32 -32.83
N SER A 33 6.60 -12.40 -32.15
CA SER A 33 6.64 -13.74 -32.76
C SER A 33 5.24 -14.19 -33.22
N TYR A 34 4.20 -13.88 -32.43
CA TYR A 34 2.82 -14.13 -32.82
C TYR A 34 2.42 -13.40 -34.12
N THR A 35 2.77 -12.11 -34.23
CA THR A 35 2.45 -11.34 -35.44
C THR A 35 3.24 -11.81 -36.65
N GLU A 36 4.47 -12.28 -36.45
CA GLU A 36 5.30 -12.87 -37.50
C GLU A 36 4.71 -14.20 -37.98
N ALA A 37 4.38 -15.11 -37.06
CA ALA A 37 3.73 -16.39 -37.37
C ALA A 37 2.40 -16.20 -38.10
N LYS A 38 1.63 -15.17 -37.72
CA LYS A 38 0.39 -14.81 -38.42
C LYS A 38 0.66 -14.34 -39.85
N LYS A 39 1.66 -13.47 -40.06
CA LYS A 39 2.04 -13.01 -41.40
C LYS A 39 2.52 -14.18 -42.28
N GLU A 40 3.31 -15.09 -41.73
CA GLU A 40 3.75 -16.28 -42.48
C GLU A 40 2.58 -17.19 -42.86
N LEU A 41 1.58 -17.35 -41.98
CA LEU A 41 0.36 -18.08 -42.29
C LEU A 41 -0.42 -17.44 -43.44
N ASP A 42 -0.54 -16.10 -43.44
CA ASP A 42 -1.24 -15.38 -44.50
C ASP A 42 -0.47 -15.50 -45.83
N GLN A 43 0.86 -15.45 -45.82
CA GLN A 43 1.69 -15.71 -47.01
C GLN A 43 1.57 -17.15 -47.53
N VAL A 44 1.44 -18.14 -46.65
CA VAL A 44 1.23 -19.54 -47.06
C VAL A 44 -0.13 -19.70 -47.74
N LYS A 45 -1.17 -19.00 -47.28
CA LYS A 45 -2.48 -18.99 -47.95
C LYS A 45 -2.41 -18.33 -49.33
N GLU A 46 -1.72 -17.19 -49.45
CA GLU A 46 -1.51 -16.55 -50.75
C GLU A 46 -0.79 -17.49 -51.73
N LYS A 47 0.26 -18.19 -51.28
CA LYS A 47 0.99 -19.17 -52.10
C LYS A 47 0.16 -20.38 -52.49
N LEU A 48 -0.76 -20.84 -51.62
CA LEU A 48 -1.69 -21.91 -51.95
C LEU A 48 -2.68 -21.45 -53.03
N ASN A 49 -3.21 -20.23 -52.92
CA ASN A 49 -4.07 -19.65 -53.96
C ASN A 49 -3.32 -19.48 -55.29
N GLU A 50 -2.09 -18.99 -55.27
CA GLU A 50 -1.24 -18.88 -56.47
C GLU A 50 -0.95 -20.25 -57.11
N LEU A 51 -0.82 -21.30 -56.29
CA LEU A 51 -0.64 -22.67 -56.76
C LEU A 51 -1.88 -23.18 -57.49
N ASP A 52 -3.05 -22.91 -56.93
CA ASP A 52 -4.34 -23.26 -57.54
C ASP A 52 -4.53 -22.51 -58.88
N GLU A 53 -4.21 -21.22 -58.93
CA GLU A 53 -4.23 -20.43 -60.18
C GLU A 53 -3.24 -20.96 -61.23
N LYS A 54 -2.04 -21.40 -60.83
CA LYS A 54 -1.06 -22.00 -61.76
C LYS A 54 -1.53 -23.33 -62.33
N LEU A 55 -2.24 -24.12 -61.54
CA LEU A 55 -2.86 -25.36 -62.00
C LEU A 55 -4.00 -25.07 -62.98
N GLU A 56 -4.88 -24.11 -62.67
CA GLU A 56 -5.97 -23.68 -63.57
C GLU A 56 -5.45 -23.17 -64.91
N ASN A 57 -4.33 -22.43 -64.90
CA ASN A 57 -3.67 -21.93 -66.10
C ASN A 57 -2.82 -22.99 -66.82
N GLY A 58 -2.74 -24.23 -66.30
CA GLY A 58 -1.95 -25.32 -66.88
C GLY A 58 -0.44 -25.10 -66.87
N GLN A 59 0.06 -24.20 -66.01
CA GLN A 59 1.48 -23.87 -65.91
C GLN A 59 2.30 -24.92 -65.14
N ILE A 60 1.62 -25.77 -64.37
CA ILE A 60 2.19 -26.86 -63.57
C ILE A 60 1.37 -28.13 -63.78
N THR A 61 2.00 -29.28 -63.58
CA THR A 61 1.31 -30.58 -63.60
C THR A 61 0.59 -30.87 -62.28
N GLU A 62 -0.42 -31.75 -62.31
CA GLU A 62 -1.14 -32.18 -61.10
C GLU A 62 -0.22 -32.81 -60.05
N GLU A 63 0.81 -33.56 -60.47
CA GLU A 63 1.79 -34.17 -59.57
C GLU A 63 2.63 -33.11 -58.85
N GLU A 64 3.11 -32.09 -59.58
CA GLU A 64 3.86 -30.97 -59.01
C GLU A 64 2.99 -30.11 -58.07
N HIS A 65 1.72 -29.89 -58.42
CA HIS A 65 0.75 -29.20 -57.55
C HIS A 65 0.56 -29.96 -56.24
N MET A 66 0.30 -31.28 -56.30
CA MET A 66 0.07 -32.11 -55.13
C MET A 66 1.28 -32.17 -54.19
N GLU A 67 2.50 -32.21 -54.73
CA GLU A 67 3.72 -32.21 -53.92
C GLU A 67 3.92 -30.87 -53.20
N GLN A 68 3.79 -29.75 -53.92
CA GLN A 68 3.93 -28.41 -53.32
C GLN A 68 2.79 -28.11 -52.33
N TYR A 69 1.56 -28.50 -52.65
CA TYR A 69 0.40 -28.35 -51.77
C TYR A 69 0.63 -29.10 -50.44
N ARG A 70 1.11 -30.34 -50.49
CA ARG A 70 1.46 -31.11 -49.27
C ARG A 70 2.56 -30.43 -48.46
N ALA A 71 3.56 -29.84 -49.10
CA ALA A 71 4.62 -29.10 -48.41
C ALA A 71 4.09 -27.84 -47.70
N TYR A 72 3.28 -27.04 -48.39
CA TYR A 72 2.64 -25.84 -47.80
C TYR A 72 1.64 -26.20 -46.70
N TRP A 73 0.90 -27.30 -46.84
CA TRP A 73 -0.01 -27.80 -45.81
C TRP A 73 0.73 -28.20 -44.52
N LYS A 74 1.85 -28.94 -44.66
CA LYS A 74 2.70 -29.29 -43.50
C LYS A 74 3.25 -28.03 -42.82
N LYS A 75 3.74 -27.05 -43.59
CA LYS A 75 4.24 -25.78 -43.05
C LYS A 75 3.13 -25.00 -42.33
N SER A 76 1.94 -24.93 -42.90
CA SER A 76 0.76 -24.29 -42.28
C SER A 76 0.39 -24.95 -40.95
N THR A 77 0.39 -26.29 -40.90
CA THR A 77 0.07 -27.05 -39.69
C THR A 77 1.05 -26.75 -38.56
N GLN A 78 2.36 -26.79 -38.85
CA GLN A 78 3.41 -26.44 -37.89
C GLN A 78 3.26 -25.00 -37.39
N MET A 79 2.92 -24.05 -38.28
CA MET A 79 2.74 -22.65 -37.91
C MET A 79 1.52 -22.45 -37.00
N VAL A 80 0.44 -23.21 -37.21
CA VAL A 80 -0.74 -23.18 -36.32
C VAL A 80 -0.41 -23.71 -34.93
N GLU A 81 0.42 -24.75 -34.82
CA GLU A 81 0.88 -25.28 -33.53
C GLU A 81 1.72 -24.23 -32.77
N ILE A 82 2.72 -23.65 -33.43
CA ILE A 82 3.54 -22.56 -32.87
C ILE A 82 2.64 -21.40 -32.40
N LYS A 83 1.66 -21.01 -33.23
CA LYS A 83 0.72 -19.95 -32.90
C LYS A 83 -0.06 -20.25 -31.61
N ARG A 84 -0.56 -21.48 -31.44
CA ARG A 84 -1.30 -21.91 -30.24
C ARG A 84 -0.42 -21.91 -28.99
N GLU A 85 0.82 -22.35 -29.10
CA GLU A 85 1.79 -22.32 -28.00
C GLU A 85 2.09 -20.88 -27.56
N VAL A 86 2.34 -19.98 -28.52
CA VAL A 86 2.59 -18.56 -28.25
C VAL A 86 1.36 -17.91 -27.61
N GLU A 87 0.14 -18.19 -28.08
CA GLU A 87 -1.10 -17.68 -27.47
C GLU A 87 -1.26 -18.17 -26.03
N SER A 88 -1.01 -19.46 -25.79
CA SER A 88 -1.09 -20.05 -24.44
C SER A 88 -0.09 -19.39 -23.49
N ARG A 89 1.15 -19.18 -23.95
CA ARG A 89 2.18 -18.52 -23.14
C ARG A 89 1.87 -17.04 -22.88
N LEU A 90 1.36 -16.32 -23.88
CA LEU A 90 0.91 -14.93 -23.71
C LEU A 90 -0.20 -14.82 -22.66
N PHE A 91 -1.14 -15.77 -22.65
CA PHE A 91 -2.21 -15.82 -21.66
C PHE A 91 -1.69 -16.06 -20.23
N GLU A 92 -0.74 -16.99 -20.05
CA GLU A 92 -0.08 -17.24 -18.77
C GLU A 92 0.65 -16.00 -18.24
N ILE A 93 1.45 -15.37 -19.11
CA ILE A 93 2.18 -14.16 -18.77
C ILE A 93 1.21 -13.04 -18.36
N GLN A 94 0.12 -12.85 -19.10
CA GLN A 94 -0.90 -11.87 -18.76
C GLN A 94 -1.55 -12.17 -17.39
N ARG A 95 -1.80 -13.45 -17.07
CA ARG A 95 -2.32 -13.86 -15.76
C ARG A 95 -1.33 -13.52 -14.65
N LYS A 96 -0.03 -13.78 -14.84
CA LYS A 96 1.04 -13.46 -13.88
C LYS A 96 1.18 -11.95 -13.66
N ILE A 97 1.20 -11.16 -14.73
CA ILE A 97 1.22 -9.68 -14.68
C ILE A 97 0.04 -9.14 -13.86
N ARG A 98 -1.18 -9.65 -14.09
CA ARG A 98 -2.36 -9.23 -13.32
C ARG A 98 -2.24 -9.59 -11.83
N LYS A 99 -1.70 -10.77 -11.50
CA LYS A 99 -1.46 -11.21 -10.11
C LYS A 99 -0.42 -10.31 -9.43
N ALA A 100 0.68 -9.98 -10.11
CA ALA A 100 1.72 -9.09 -9.62
C ALA A 100 1.18 -7.66 -9.37
N ASN A 101 0.42 -7.09 -10.30
CA ASN A 101 -0.22 -5.78 -10.14
C ASN A 101 -1.16 -5.73 -8.94
N ARG A 102 -1.94 -6.79 -8.70
CA ARG A 102 -2.80 -6.89 -7.50
C ARG A 102 -1.98 -6.91 -6.21
N LYS A 103 -0.84 -7.62 -6.19
CA LYS A 103 0.07 -7.65 -5.03
C LYS A 103 0.68 -6.26 -4.77
N LEU A 104 1.16 -5.57 -5.82
CA LEU A 104 1.71 -4.22 -5.68
C LEU A 104 0.70 -3.22 -5.12
N LYS A 105 -0.53 -3.23 -5.65
CA LYS A 105 -1.58 -2.34 -5.15
C LYS A 105 -1.83 -2.51 -3.66
N LYS A 106 -1.88 -3.76 -3.17
CA LYS A 106 -2.03 -4.05 -1.74
C LYS A 106 -0.86 -3.52 -0.92
N LEU A 107 0.37 -3.74 -1.39
CA LEU A 107 1.58 -3.23 -0.72
C LEU A 107 1.61 -1.70 -0.66
N GLU A 108 1.20 -1.01 -1.72
CA GLU A 108 1.09 0.45 -1.72
C GLU A 108 0.00 0.96 -0.77
N GLU A 109 -1.16 0.31 -0.73
CA GLU A 109 -2.24 0.63 0.21
C GLU A 109 -1.81 0.44 1.66
N GLU A 110 -1.10 -0.65 1.96
CA GLU A 110 -0.51 -0.91 3.28
C GLU A 110 0.53 0.14 3.66
N LYS A 111 1.46 0.48 2.75
CA LYS A 111 2.44 1.56 2.98
C LYS A 111 1.76 2.90 3.25
N ARG A 112 0.70 3.23 2.50
CA ARG A 112 -0.09 4.46 2.74
C ARG A 112 -0.77 4.43 4.09
N ARG A 113 -1.33 3.29 4.50
CA ARG A 113 -1.94 3.11 5.81
C ARG A 113 -0.92 3.28 6.92
N GLN A 114 0.24 2.64 6.81
CA GLN A 114 1.35 2.77 7.76
C GLN A 114 1.82 4.22 7.89
N LYS A 115 2.01 4.94 6.77
CA LYS A 115 2.38 6.36 6.80
C LYS A 115 1.33 7.24 7.49
N ARG A 116 0.03 6.93 7.35
CA ARG A 116 -1.02 7.66 8.07
C ARG A 116 -0.95 7.40 9.57
N ILE A 117 -0.82 6.13 9.96
CA ILE A 117 -0.65 5.74 11.37
C ILE A 117 0.59 6.41 11.96
N GLU A 118 1.71 6.40 11.25
CA GLU A 118 2.95 7.03 11.69
C GLU A 118 2.79 8.55 11.87
N LYS A 119 2.10 9.22 10.93
CA LYS A 119 1.78 10.64 11.03
C LYS A 119 0.83 10.95 12.20
N GLU A 120 -0.18 10.11 12.42
CA GLU A 120 -1.09 10.22 13.56
C GLU A 120 -0.34 10.04 14.89
N ARG A 121 0.55 9.04 14.98
CA ARG A 121 1.44 8.84 16.13
C ARG A 121 2.38 10.02 16.35
N SER A 122 3.00 10.56 15.30
CA SER A 122 3.91 11.71 15.44
C SER A 122 3.17 12.96 15.90
N ASN A 123 1.98 13.21 15.36
CA ASN A 123 1.14 14.33 15.78
C ASN A 123 0.70 14.15 17.25
N ALA A 124 0.26 12.95 17.62
CA ALA A 124 -0.12 12.64 18.99
C ALA A 124 1.08 12.78 19.96
N MET A 125 2.27 12.39 19.53
CA MET A 125 3.50 12.55 20.32
C MET A 125 3.87 14.02 20.54
N ILE A 126 3.75 14.86 19.51
CA ILE A 126 3.99 16.31 19.62
C ILE A 126 2.99 16.93 20.59
N GLU A 127 1.71 16.60 20.45
CA GLU A 127 0.65 17.08 21.35
C GLU A 127 0.90 16.61 22.79
N TRP A 128 1.28 15.34 22.97
CA TRP A 128 1.59 14.78 24.28
C TRP A 128 2.76 15.49 24.94
N MET A 129 3.85 15.77 24.20
CA MET A 129 4.99 16.52 24.72
C MET A 129 4.60 17.94 25.14
N SER A 130 3.79 18.62 24.33
CA SER A 130 3.31 19.98 24.65
C SER A 130 2.41 20.00 25.89
N LEU A 131 1.47 19.05 25.98
CA LEU A 131 0.57 18.94 27.13
C LEU A 131 1.30 18.54 28.41
N LYS A 132 2.32 17.68 28.31
CA LYS A 132 3.15 17.33 29.46
C LYS A 132 3.87 18.56 30.02
N GLN A 133 4.46 19.38 29.16
CA GLN A 133 5.08 20.63 29.59
C GLN A 133 4.05 21.58 30.25
N GLY A 134 2.84 21.66 29.70
CA GLY A 134 1.74 22.41 30.32
C GLY A 134 1.30 21.83 31.68
N PHE A 135 1.30 20.52 31.83
CA PHE A 135 0.99 19.83 33.08
C PHE A 135 2.01 20.16 34.17
N ASP A 136 3.30 20.16 33.82
CA ASP A 136 4.38 20.51 34.75
C ASP A 136 4.21 21.96 35.27
N LEU A 137 3.87 22.91 34.38
CA LEU A 137 3.58 24.30 34.77
C LEU A 137 2.38 24.42 35.72
N VAL A 138 1.36 23.59 35.55
CA VAL A 138 0.21 23.55 36.47
C VAL A 138 0.65 23.03 37.85
N GLY A 139 1.52 22.02 37.89
CA GLY A 139 2.13 21.51 39.13
C GLY A 139 2.96 22.57 39.86
N ASP A 140 3.75 23.35 39.13
CA ASP A 140 4.51 24.49 39.67
C ASP A 140 3.56 25.54 40.25
N LYS A 141 2.50 25.89 39.51
CA LYS A 141 1.54 26.90 39.95
C LYS A 141 0.77 26.49 41.21
N ARG A 142 0.46 25.20 41.33
CA ARG A 142 -0.15 24.63 42.53
C ARG A 142 0.79 24.72 43.73
N SER A 143 2.08 24.46 43.54
CA SER A 143 3.10 24.59 44.58
C SER A 143 3.23 26.05 45.05
N GLU A 144 3.18 27.01 44.12
CA GLU A 144 3.15 28.45 44.46
C GLU A 144 1.93 28.84 45.28
N ILE A 145 0.73 28.32 44.96
CA ILE A 145 -0.48 28.63 45.76
C ILE A 145 -0.37 28.04 47.16
N SER A 146 0.14 26.81 47.30
CA SER A 146 0.37 26.19 48.61
C SER A 146 1.33 27.03 49.46
N ALA A 147 2.45 27.48 48.88
CA ALA A 147 3.39 28.36 49.57
C ALA A 147 2.73 29.71 49.97
N ARG A 148 1.94 30.33 49.08
CA ARG A 148 1.16 31.54 49.40
C ARG A 148 0.17 31.30 50.54
N MET A 149 -0.45 30.13 50.62
CA MET A 149 -1.35 29.77 51.72
C MET A 149 -0.61 29.58 53.04
N ASP A 150 0.56 28.94 53.02
CA ASP A 150 1.41 28.78 54.22
C ASP A 150 1.88 30.14 54.75
N GLU A 151 2.29 31.05 53.86
CA GLU A 151 2.62 32.43 54.21
C GLU A 151 1.42 33.19 54.81
N LEU A 152 0.22 33.00 54.23
CA LEU A 152 -1.01 33.60 54.73
C LEU A 152 -1.33 33.11 56.16
N GLU A 153 -1.12 31.81 56.43
CA GLU A 153 -1.29 31.26 57.77
C GLU A 153 -0.29 31.84 58.77
N LEU A 154 0.97 32.00 58.38
CA LEU A 154 2.00 32.61 59.22
C LEU A 154 1.64 34.06 59.58
N LYS A 155 1.25 34.87 58.58
CA LYS A 155 0.80 36.25 58.79
C LYS A 155 -0.38 36.34 59.75
N ARG A 156 -1.33 35.41 59.66
CA ARG A 156 -2.45 35.31 60.61
C ARG A 156 -1.97 34.99 62.03
N ARG A 157 -1.09 34.01 62.19
CA ARG A 157 -0.55 33.60 63.49
C ARG A 157 0.23 34.74 64.17
N ASN A 158 0.93 35.55 63.38
CA ASN A 158 1.66 36.73 63.85
C ASN A 158 0.75 37.95 64.11
N GLY A 159 -0.55 37.88 63.78
CA GLY A 159 -1.49 39.00 63.93
C GLY A 159 -1.29 40.12 62.91
N GLU A 160 -0.55 39.89 61.83
CA GLU A 160 -0.21 40.89 60.81
C GLU A 160 -1.38 41.20 59.85
N ILE A 161 -2.41 40.35 59.82
CA ILE A 161 -3.59 40.50 58.96
C ILE A 161 -4.89 40.32 59.75
N SER A 162 -5.95 40.98 59.30
CA SER A 162 -7.29 40.82 59.89
C SER A 162 -7.88 39.45 59.54
N ASP A 163 -8.75 38.93 60.42
CA ASP A 163 -9.48 37.68 60.15
C ASP A 163 -10.37 37.77 58.89
N GLU A 164 -10.85 38.97 58.55
CA GLU A 164 -11.68 39.17 57.36
C GLU A 164 -10.85 39.11 56.07
N ASP A 165 -9.65 39.72 56.08
CA ASP A 165 -8.73 39.68 54.95
C ASP A 165 -8.13 38.28 54.75
N TYR A 166 -7.84 37.58 55.85
CA TYR A 166 -7.44 36.17 55.81
C TYR A 166 -8.51 35.31 55.13
N ARG A 167 -9.79 35.44 55.51
CA ARG A 167 -10.88 34.66 54.90
C ARG A 167 -11.04 34.96 53.42
N LYS A 168 -10.94 36.23 53.00
CA LYS A 168 -11.04 36.63 51.59
C LYS A 168 -9.93 36.00 50.75
N GLN A 169 -8.67 36.16 51.18
CA GLN A 169 -7.50 35.63 50.45
C GLN A 169 -7.47 34.10 50.48
N HIS A 170 -7.86 33.46 51.58
CA HIS A 170 -7.95 32.00 51.67
C HIS A 170 -9.01 31.44 50.71
N VAL A 171 -10.19 32.05 50.63
CA VAL A 171 -11.23 31.65 49.67
C VAL A 171 -10.77 31.85 48.22
N GLU A 172 -10.03 32.91 47.94
CA GLU A 172 -9.45 33.17 46.62
C GLU A 172 -8.43 32.09 46.21
N ASN A 173 -7.49 31.76 47.09
CA ASN A 173 -6.53 30.67 46.88
C ASN A 173 -7.23 29.31 46.67
N LEU A 174 -8.28 29.01 47.43
CA LEU A 174 -9.08 27.79 47.22
C LEU A 174 -9.79 27.76 45.87
N LYS A 175 -10.28 28.91 45.38
CA LYS A 175 -10.88 29.01 44.04
C LYS A 175 -9.83 28.79 42.95
N GLU A 176 -8.63 29.33 43.11
CA GLU A 176 -7.51 29.08 42.19
C GLU A 176 -7.14 27.59 42.16
N LEU A 177 -6.99 26.95 43.32
CA LEU A 177 -6.70 25.52 43.41
C LEU A 177 -7.79 24.64 42.78
N ALA A 178 -9.06 25.00 42.96
CA ALA A 178 -10.18 24.27 42.35
C ALA A 178 -10.12 24.33 40.81
N LYS A 179 -9.78 25.49 40.24
CA LYS A 179 -9.61 25.66 38.78
C LYS A 179 -8.39 24.89 38.25
N LEU A 180 -7.28 24.88 38.98
CA LEU A 180 -6.11 24.08 38.59
C LEU A 180 -6.43 22.59 38.61
N ARG A 181 -7.15 22.11 39.62
CA ARG A 181 -7.54 20.70 39.72
C ARG A 181 -8.39 20.24 38.53
N THR A 182 -9.32 21.05 38.04
CA THR A 182 -10.10 20.70 36.84
C THR A 182 -9.20 20.61 35.61
N LEU A 183 -8.28 21.57 35.44
CA LEU A 183 -7.32 21.57 34.34
C LEU A 183 -6.36 20.37 34.40
N GLU A 184 -5.88 20.00 35.59
CA GLU A 184 -5.02 18.82 35.80
C GLU A 184 -5.71 17.54 35.30
N VAL A 185 -6.98 17.34 35.67
CA VAL A 185 -7.75 16.15 35.27
C VAL A 185 -7.97 16.12 33.77
N ASP A 186 -8.32 17.25 33.16
CA ASP A 186 -8.52 17.35 31.71
C ASP A 186 -7.22 17.04 30.94
N ILE A 187 -6.08 17.58 31.39
CA ILE A 187 -4.77 17.31 30.79
C ILE A 187 -4.39 15.84 30.98
N GLN A 188 -4.60 15.25 32.16
CA GLN A 188 -4.31 13.84 32.42
C GLN A 188 -5.12 12.90 31.52
N ASN A 189 -6.41 13.16 31.37
CA ASN A 189 -7.28 12.40 30.48
C ASN A 189 -6.77 12.48 29.04
N ARG A 190 -6.44 13.68 28.57
CA ARG A 190 -5.92 13.89 27.21
C ARG A 190 -4.57 13.23 26.97
N LEU A 191 -3.65 13.30 27.94
CA LEU A 191 -2.37 12.60 27.88
C LEU A 191 -2.58 11.07 27.80
N GLY A 192 -3.58 10.53 28.50
CA GLY A 192 -3.97 9.12 28.44
C GLY A 192 -4.43 8.71 27.04
N GLU A 193 -5.36 9.47 26.45
CA GLU A 193 -5.85 9.24 25.07
C GLU A 193 -4.71 9.26 24.04
N LEU A 194 -3.80 10.23 24.15
CA LEU A 194 -2.68 10.37 23.23
C LEU A 194 -1.69 9.20 23.37
N LEU A 195 -1.45 8.71 24.59
CA LEU A 195 -0.61 7.51 24.80
C LEU A 195 -1.22 6.26 24.17
N GLU A 196 -2.54 6.12 24.16
CA GLU A 196 -3.19 5.01 23.46
C GLU A 196 -2.97 5.09 21.95
N ILE A 197 -3.04 6.29 21.37
CA ILE A 197 -2.78 6.51 19.94
C ILE A 197 -1.32 6.21 19.60
N ILE A 198 -0.37 6.61 20.46
CA ILE A 198 1.07 6.39 20.26
C ILE A 198 1.43 4.90 20.37
N ARG A 199 0.78 4.15 21.28
CA ARG A 199 1.06 2.72 21.52
C ARG A 199 0.42 1.79 20.50
N LYS A 200 -0.70 2.17 19.89
CA LYS A 200 -1.38 1.43 18.82
C LYS A 200 -0.58 1.44 17.55
#